data_AF-A0A3R8N6C9-F1
#
_entry.id   AF-A0A3R8N6C9-F1
#
_cell.length_a   1.000
_cell.length_b   1.000
_cell.length_c   1.000
_cell.angle_alpha   90.00
_cell.angle_beta   90.00
_cell.angle_gamma   90.00
#
_symmetry.space_group_name_H-M   'P 1'
#
loop_
_entity.id
_entity.type
_entity.pdbx_description
1 polymer ?
#
loop_
_entity_poly.entity_id
_entity_poly.type
_entity_poly.pdbx_seq_one_letter_code
_entity_poly.pdbx_strand_id
1 'polypeptide(L)'
;MNNFEDLQIDKPLYEYCKNATNKEGDTFVGIRSELVDGNHSLTIYFPLGYDISKDETLVRLEIIQLLTVLQDYNDEQSQVASITPEQLLKTVRFPAQAYIRVMSDFLNNGYYKMSEDEFKVGQSGAISWNRTRKHIEPIVTKKGIVYPQYMVRQHSETDKQLITEISQYCVYESYVKIGWLYKMPTVFKPVQTREVEVYKSYIHNMRLSATKDRDKQLFSAMYDILNFTNQEDEPEEFYFGTNRFEYIWERLIEATFGNVKKEHYFPRTKWILNIGRDKVNAAIEPDTVMKKDKDIYVLDAKYYKFGQTLNVTHLPESTSINKQISYGEYIQTNDKFEDEREQGMQVYNAFLMPYDSNSKPYNDVDSKYYSIGEAVAEWKNSTETYERVQGILVDVKHLISNAVRPSNNEIATLSETILASIEKRQGN
;
A
#
# COMPACT_ATOMS: atom_id res chain seq x y z
N MET A 1 -26.37 0.89 23.46
CA MET A 1 -25.17 1.42 22.81
C MET A 1 -24.36 0.19 22.46
N ASN A 2 -24.55 -0.31 21.25
CA ASN A 2 -23.87 -1.52 20.79
C ASN A 2 -22.41 -1.12 20.55
N ASN A 3 -21.50 -1.71 21.31
CA ASN A 3 -20.08 -1.55 21.08
C ASN A 3 -19.70 -2.39 19.85
N PHE A 4 -18.56 -2.09 19.22
CA PHE A 4 -17.94 -2.95 18.19
C PHE A 4 -17.76 -4.43 18.63
N GLU A 5 -17.86 -4.70 19.93
CA GLU A 5 -17.90 -6.04 20.54
C GLU A 5 -19.05 -6.92 20.00
N ASP A 6 -20.10 -6.32 19.41
CA ASP A 6 -21.27 -7.02 18.85
C ASP A 6 -21.13 -7.38 17.35
N LEU A 7 -19.98 -7.10 16.71
CA LEU A 7 -19.75 -7.48 15.31
C LEU A 7 -19.57 -9.01 15.20
N GLN A 8 -20.68 -9.74 15.10
CA GLN A 8 -20.65 -11.18 14.85
C GLN A 8 -20.37 -11.45 13.37
N ILE A 9 -19.30 -12.21 13.11
CA ILE A 9 -19.02 -12.81 11.80
C ILE A 9 -19.43 -14.27 11.86
N ASP A 10 -20.69 -14.49 11.58
CA ASP A 10 -21.37 -15.78 11.49
C ASP A 10 -21.37 -16.33 10.06
N LYS A 11 -20.92 -15.52 9.09
CA LYS A 11 -20.81 -15.87 7.67
C LYS A 11 -19.35 -16.05 7.22
N PRO A 12 -19.09 -16.75 6.11
CA PRO A 12 -17.79 -16.71 5.44
C PRO A 12 -17.36 -15.29 5.08
N LEU A 13 -16.05 -15.00 5.14
CA LEU A 13 -15.54 -13.63 4.93
C LEU A 13 -15.89 -13.06 3.54
N TYR A 14 -15.92 -13.91 2.51
CA TYR A 14 -16.25 -13.48 1.14
C TYR A 14 -17.66 -12.87 1.03
N GLU A 15 -18.59 -13.20 1.93
CA GLU A 15 -19.96 -12.66 1.91
C GLU A 15 -20.03 -11.20 2.34
N TYR A 16 -19.01 -10.71 3.04
CA TYR A 16 -18.86 -9.28 3.36
C TYR A 16 -18.13 -8.53 2.24
N CYS A 17 -17.61 -9.23 1.25
CA CYS A 17 -16.77 -8.67 0.19
C CYS A 17 -17.56 -8.46 -1.10
N LYS A 18 -17.32 -7.34 -1.78
CA LYS A 18 -17.83 -7.07 -3.13
C LYS A 18 -16.90 -6.13 -3.88
N ASN A 19 -17.00 -6.09 -5.21
CA ASN A 19 -16.23 -5.14 -6.01
C ASN A 19 -16.95 -3.80 -6.12
N ALA A 20 -16.18 -2.71 -6.09
CA ALA A 20 -16.64 -1.41 -6.56
C ALA A 20 -16.99 -1.50 -8.04
N THR A 21 -18.19 -1.02 -8.40
CA THR A 21 -18.65 -1.06 -9.80
C THR A 21 -18.22 0.17 -10.60
N ASN A 22 -17.76 1.22 -9.93
CA ASN A 22 -17.50 2.55 -10.46
C ASN A 22 -18.71 3.14 -11.21
N LYS A 23 -19.94 2.78 -10.84
CA LYS A 23 -21.18 3.31 -11.43
C LYS A 23 -21.96 4.06 -10.35
N GLU A 24 -22.62 5.16 -10.73
CA GLU A 24 -23.59 5.86 -9.87
C GLU A 24 -23.04 6.22 -8.46
N GLY A 25 -21.73 6.48 -8.35
CA GLY A 25 -21.07 6.83 -7.09
C GLY A 25 -20.46 5.64 -6.31
N ASP A 26 -20.70 4.39 -6.74
CA ASP A 26 -20.10 3.19 -6.15
C ASP A 26 -18.62 3.04 -6.54
N THR A 27 -17.79 3.90 -5.96
CA THR A 27 -16.35 4.08 -6.26
C THR A 27 -15.45 3.79 -5.07
N PHE A 28 -16.05 3.55 -3.90
CA PHE A 28 -15.32 3.29 -2.67
C PHE A 28 -14.62 1.93 -2.73
N VAL A 29 -13.34 1.91 -2.37
CA VAL A 29 -12.53 0.70 -2.21
C VAL A 29 -11.92 0.74 -0.80
N GLY A 30 -12.13 -0.33 -0.02
CA GLY A 30 -11.69 -0.42 1.37
C GLY A 30 -12.73 -1.05 2.31
N ILE A 31 -12.58 -0.82 3.60
CA ILE A 31 -13.50 -1.33 4.64
C ILE A 31 -14.45 -0.24 5.08
N ARG A 32 -15.71 -0.61 5.19
CA ARG A 32 -16.78 0.24 5.68
C ARG A 32 -17.56 -0.49 6.78
N SER A 33 -17.70 0.14 7.93
CA SER A 33 -18.60 -0.30 8.99
C SER A 33 -19.58 0.82 9.31
N GLU A 34 -20.86 0.54 9.03
CA GLU A 34 -21.98 1.48 9.16
C GLU A 34 -23.02 0.92 10.12
N LEU A 35 -23.73 1.80 10.84
CA LEU A 35 -24.86 1.37 11.66
C LEU A 35 -26.12 1.28 10.79
N VAL A 36 -26.59 0.05 10.55
CA VAL A 36 -27.85 -0.23 9.83
C VAL A 36 -28.83 -0.82 10.83
N ASP A 37 -29.96 -0.15 11.04
CA ASP A 37 -30.99 -0.54 12.01
C ASP A 37 -30.45 -0.79 13.44
N GLY A 38 -29.42 -0.04 13.84
CA GLY A 38 -28.76 -0.15 15.14
C GLY A 38 -27.73 -1.28 15.27
N ASN A 39 -27.43 -2.00 14.18
CA ASN A 39 -26.38 -3.02 14.13
C ASN A 39 -25.26 -2.61 13.18
N HIS A 40 -24.02 -2.95 13.52
CA HIS A 40 -22.88 -2.72 12.64
C HIS A 40 -22.95 -3.64 11.42
N SER A 41 -23.06 -3.04 10.23
CA SER A 41 -22.94 -3.72 8.95
C SER A 41 -21.52 -3.49 8.42
N LEU A 42 -20.74 -4.57 8.35
CA LEU A 42 -19.41 -4.58 7.73
C LEU A 42 -19.54 -4.83 6.23
N THR A 43 -18.86 -4.05 5.41
CA THR A 43 -18.71 -4.33 3.98
C THR A 43 -17.29 -3.99 3.54
N ILE A 44 -16.70 -4.88 2.77
CA ILE A 44 -15.35 -4.77 2.23
C ILE A 44 -15.47 -4.61 0.71
N TYR A 45 -15.02 -3.48 0.22
CA TYR A 45 -15.06 -3.13 -1.19
C TYR A 45 -13.69 -3.38 -1.81
N PHE A 46 -13.61 -4.37 -2.69
CA PHE A 46 -12.46 -4.62 -3.54
C PHE A 46 -12.48 -3.71 -4.79
N PRO A 47 -11.33 -3.50 -5.44
CA PRO A 47 -11.26 -2.73 -6.66
C PRO A 47 -12.09 -3.33 -7.80
N LEU A 48 -12.37 -2.48 -8.78
CA LEU A 48 -12.97 -2.84 -10.05
C LEU A 48 -12.18 -3.98 -10.71
N GLY A 49 -12.85 -5.05 -11.12
CA GLY A 49 -12.21 -6.17 -11.80
C GLY A 49 -11.40 -7.12 -10.90
N TYR A 50 -11.55 -7.08 -9.57
CA TYR A 50 -10.87 -8.01 -8.67
C TYR A 50 -11.59 -9.38 -8.57
N ASP A 51 -10.86 -10.48 -8.64
CA ASP A 51 -11.39 -11.83 -8.42
C ASP A 51 -11.32 -12.24 -6.93
N ILE A 52 -12.43 -12.02 -6.21
CA ILE A 52 -12.50 -12.31 -4.76
C ILE A 52 -12.59 -13.83 -4.55
N SER A 53 -11.64 -14.40 -3.79
CA SER A 53 -11.67 -15.83 -3.49
C SER A 53 -12.84 -16.21 -2.59
N LYS A 54 -13.39 -17.41 -2.80
CA LYS A 54 -14.37 -18.04 -1.91
C LYS A 54 -13.70 -18.88 -0.81
N ASP A 55 -12.40 -19.12 -0.92
CA ASP A 55 -11.64 -19.80 0.13
C ASP A 55 -11.36 -18.82 1.28
N GLU A 56 -11.73 -19.25 2.49
CA GLU A 56 -11.68 -18.45 3.71
C GLU A 56 -10.24 -18.01 4.09
N THR A 57 -9.23 -18.81 3.75
CA THR A 57 -7.82 -18.46 4.01
C THR A 57 -7.30 -17.47 2.99
N LEU A 58 -7.60 -17.71 1.71
CA LEU A 58 -7.18 -16.83 0.62
C LEU A 58 -7.86 -15.46 0.70
N VAL A 59 -9.17 -15.39 0.92
CA VAL A 59 -9.88 -14.11 1.03
C VAL A 59 -9.37 -13.28 2.20
N ARG A 60 -8.98 -13.92 3.31
CA ARG A 60 -8.34 -13.22 4.44
C ARG A 60 -7.02 -12.57 4.02
N LEU A 61 -6.18 -13.28 3.28
CA LEU A 61 -4.92 -12.73 2.76
C LEU A 61 -5.19 -11.60 1.76
N GLU A 62 -6.19 -11.75 0.89
CA GLU A 62 -6.60 -10.72 -0.08
C GLU A 62 -7.07 -9.43 0.61
N ILE A 63 -7.84 -9.54 1.70
CA ILE A 63 -8.24 -8.40 2.53
C ILE A 63 -7.00 -7.73 3.13
N ILE A 64 -6.06 -8.49 3.71
CA ILE A 64 -4.82 -7.94 4.29
C ILE A 64 -3.98 -7.21 3.23
N GLN A 65 -3.86 -7.80 2.03
CA GLN A 65 -3.14 -7.19 0.90
C GLN A 65 -3.81 -5.88 0.46
N LEU A 66 -5.13 -5.87 0.33
CA LEU A 66 -5.89 -4.66 0.02
C LEU A 66 -5.62 -3.56 1.06
N LEU A 67 -5.66 -3.88 2.35
CA LEU A 67 -5.40 -2.90 3.42
C LEU A 67 -3.97 -2.37 3.40
N THR A 68 -3.01 -3.23 3.10
CA THR A 68 -1.60 -2.85 3.00
C THR A 68 -1.40 -1.88 1.84
N VAL A 69 -1.94 -2.19 0.66
CA VAL A 69 -1.92 -1.30 -0.51
C VAL A 69 -2.60 0.04 -0.16
N LEU A 70 -3.82 0.02 0.37
CA LEU A 70 -4.52 1.26 0.74
C LEU A 70 -3.71 2.14 1.70
N GLN A 71 -2.97 1.55 2.64
CA GLN A 71 -2.14 2.29 3.57
C GLN A 71 -0.85 2.84 2.95
N ASP A 72 -0.11 2.02 2.21
CA ASP A 72 1.15 2.42 1.56
C ASP A 72 0.94 3.58 0.57
N TYR A 73 -0.28 3.73 0.06
CA TYR A 73 -0.66 4.74 -0.91
C TYR A 73 -1.41 5.95 -0.31
N ASN A 74 -1.66 5.96 1.01
CA ASN A 74 -2.40 7.00 1.77
C ASN A 74 -1.53 8.17 2.30
N ASP A 75 -0.27 8.30 1.88
CA ASP A 75 0.63 9.38 2.32
C ASP A 75 0.09 10.80 2.00
N GLU A 76 0.38 11.76 2.88
CA GLU A 76 -0.09 13.16 2.85
C GLU A 76 0.13 13.91 1.51
N GLN A 77 1.03 13.42 0.64
CA GLN A 77 1.29 13.97 -0.70
C GLN A 77 0.24 13.57 -1.76
N SER A 78 -0.58 12.54 -1.49
CA SER A 78 -1.65 12.07 -2.38
C SER A 78 -2.91 12.96 -2.34
N GLN A 79 -2.92 14.02 -1.52
CA GLN A 79 -4.05 14.95 -1.40
C GLN A 79 -4.07 15.95 -2.56
N VAL A 80 -4.71 15.59 -3.68
CA VAL A 80 -5.11 16.58 -4.68
C VAL A 80 -6.21 17.48 -4.10
N ALA A 81 -6.00 18.79 -4.23
CA ALA A 81 -6.63 19.91 -3.52
C ALA A 81 -8.15 20.15 -3.72
N SER A 82 -8.97 19.12 -3.90
CA SER A 82 -10.40 19.29 -4.19
C SER A 82 -11.26 18.18 -3.60
N ILE A 83 -11.21 18.02 -2.28
CA ILE A 83 -12.20 17.26 -1.50
C ILE A 83 -12.51 18.08 -0.25
N THR A 84 -13.78 18.14 0.16
CA THR A 84 -14.20 18.82 1.39
C THR A 84 -13.52 18.17 2.61
N PRO A 85 -12.98 18.97 3.56
CA PRO A 85 -12.25 18.45 4.72
C PRO A 85 -13.01 17.39 5.52
N GLU A 86 -14.34 17.50 5.61
CA GLU A 86 -15.21 16.63 6.41
C GLU A 86 -15.27 15.18 5.92
N GLN A 87 -15.10 14.91 4.62
CA GLN A 87 -15.03 13.54 4.08
C GLN A 87 -13.61 12.95 4.12
N LEU A 88 -12.59 13.82 4.10
CA LEU A 88 -11.18 13.41 4.20
C LEU A 88 -10.79 13.03 5.64
N LEU A 89 -11.43 13.65 6.64
CA LEU A 89 -11.02 13.55 8.04
C LEU A 89 -11.28 12.17 8.68
N LYS A 90 -12.24 11.37 8.19
CA LYS A 90 -12.54 10.03 8.73
C LYS A 90 -11.82 8.88 7.99
N THR A 91 -11.51 9.04 6.70
CA THR A 91 -11.01 7.96 5.83
C THR A 91 -9.50 7.72 5.90
N VAL A 92 -8.72 8.69 6.36
CA VAL A 92 -7.24 8.68 6.28
C VAL A 92 -6.54 8.31 7.59
N ARG A 93 -7.22 8.36 8.75
CA ARG A 93 -6.54 8.26 10.06
C ARG A 93 -6.35 6.85 10.63
N PHE A 94 -6.99 5.82 10.10
CA PHE A 94 -6.96 4.48 10.70
C PHE A 94 -5.65 3.74 10.40
N PRO A 95 -4.79 3.43 11.40
CA PRO A 95 -3.49 2.78 11.16
C PRO A 95 -3.62 1.26 10.96
N ALA A 96 -4.25 0.84 9.86
CA ALA A 96 -4.59 -0.57 9.59
C ALA A 96 -3.40 -1.55 9.75
N GLN A 97 -2.23 -1.21 9.23
CA GLN A 97 -1.01 -2.00 9.31
C GLN A 97 -0.51 -2.15 10.75
N ALA A 98 -0.69 -1.13 11.60
CA ALA A 98 -0.34 -1.23 13.01
C ALA A 98 -1.24 -2.26 13.71
N TYR A 99 -2.55 -2.20 13.47
CA TYR A 99 -3.49 -3.19 13.96
C TYR A 99 -3.18 -4.61 13.44
N ILE A 100 -2.95 -4.77 12.13
CA ILE A 100 -2.57 -6.06 11.51
C ILE A 100 -1.27 -6.60 12.14
N ARG A 101 -0.28 -5.72 12.36
CA ARG A 101 1.02 -6.09 12.92
C ARG A 101 0.89 -6.58 14.36
N VAL A 102 0.17 -5.85 15.21
CA VAL A 102 -0.08 -6.27 16.60
C VAL A 102 -0.83 -7.60 16.63
N MET A 103 -1.86 -7.76 15.79
CA MET A 103 -2.61 -9.02 15.76
C MET A 103 -1.80 -10.21 15.28
N SER A 104 -1.03 -10.02 14.21
CA SER A 104 -0.15 -11.07 13.69
C SER A 104 0.91 -11.48 14.72
N ASP A 105 1.51 -10.53 15.44
CA ASP A 105 2.47 -10.85 16.49
C ASP A 105 1.83 -11.65 17.63
N PHE A 106 0.63 -11.24 18.06
CA PHE A 106 -0.13 -11.92 19.11
C PHE A 106 -0.53 -13.35 18.72
N LEU A 107 -1.03 -13.57 17.50
CA LEU A 107 -1.41 -14.91 17.04
C LEU A 107 -0.21 -15.86 16.98
N ASN A 108 0.98 -15.35 16.68
CA ASN A 108 2.19 -16.15 16.58
C ASN A 108 2.92 -16.35 17.92
N ASN A 109 2.84 -15.39 18.85
CA ASN A 109 3.69 -15.36 20.05
C ASN A 109 2.94 -15.14 21.37
N GLY A 110 1.64 -14.88 21.33
CA GLY A 110 0.86 -14.40 22.47
C GLY A 110 1.19 -12.95 22.85
N TYR A 111 0.73 -12.50 24.02
CA TYR A 111 1.05 -11.17 24.54
C TYR A 111 2.56 -10.98 24.70
N TYR A 112 3.05 -9.79 24.36
CA TYR A 112 4.46 -9.48 24.51
C TYR A 112 4.87 -9.56 25.99
N LYS A 113 5.95 -10.30 26.25
CA LYS A 113 6.57 -10.44 27.57
C LYS A 113 8.08 -10.31 27.41
N MET A 114 8.70 -9.50 28.26
CA MET A 114 10.16 -9.42 28.32
C MET A 114 10.71 -10.74 28.88
N SER A 115 11.36 -11.52 28.03
CA SER A 115 11.83 -12.87 28.34
C SER A 115 13.11 -12.91 29.17
N GLU A 116 13.97 -11.89 29.08
CA GLU A 116 15.28 -11.88 29.76
C GLU A 116 15.53 -10.59 30.55
N ASP A 117 16.26 -10.73 31.65
CA ASP A 117 16.82 -9.59 32.39
C ASP A 117 18.01 -9.03 31.62
N GLU A 118 17.83 -7.89 30.98
CA GLU A 118 18.94 -7.13 30.40
C GLU A 118 19.72 -6.42 31.51
N PHE A 119 21.05 -6.44 31.39
CA PHE A 119 21.96 -5.78 32.34
C PHE A 119 22.86 -4.82 31.60
N LYS A 120 23.02 -3.61 32.15
CA LYS A 120 23.94 -2.58 31.65
C LYS A 120 24.94 -2.19 32.72
N VAL A 121 26.04 -1.57 32.30
CA VAL A 121 26.98 -0.95 33.23
C VAL A 121 26.36 0.34 33.77
N GLY A 122 26.32 0.48 35.09
CA GLY A 122 25.75 1.65 35.76
C GLY A 122 26.33 1.88 37.15
N GLN A 123 26.11 3.05 37.74
CA GLN A 123 26.63 3.39 39.07
C GLN A 123 25.65 3.04 40.20
N SER A 124 24.36 2.86 39.90
CA SER A 124 23.30 2.57 40.87
C SER A 124 22.14 1.78 40.23
N GLY A 125 21.34 1.11 41.05
CA GLY A 125 20.19 0.28 40.62
C GLY A 125 20.19 -1.12 41.25
N ALA A 126 19.40 -2.04 40.71
CA ALA A 126 19.39 -3.44 41.15
C ALA A 126 20.65 -4.17 40.63
N ILE A 127 21.66 -4.30 41.49
CA ILE A 127 22.99 -4.84 41.15
C ILE A 127 22.97 -6.37 41.04
N SER A 128 23.45 -6.89 39.92
CA SER A 128 23.82 -8.31 39.80
C SER A 128 25.27 -8.51 40.20
N TRP A 129 25.50 -8.89 41.46
CA TRP A 129 26.86 -9.10 41.98
C TRP A 129 27.63 -10.19 41.23
N ASN A 130 26.96 -11.29 40.85
CA ASN A 130 27.58 -12.37 40.09
C ASN A 130 28.08 -11.90 38.72
N ARG A 131 27.33 -11.03 38.03
CA ARG A 131 27.74 -10.47 36.74
C ARG A 131 28.79 -9.36 36.92
N THR A 132 28.63 -8.52 37.94
CA THR A 132 29.58 -7.44 38.27
C THR A 132 30.98 -7.98 38.52
N ARG A 133 31.12 -9.03 39.36
CA ARG A 133 32.43 -9.65 39.63
C ARG A 133 33.09 -10.27 38.39
N LYS A 134 32.31 -10.62 37.36
CA LYS A 134 32.80 -11.24 36.12
C LYS A 134 33.19 -10.21 35.05
N HIS A 135 32.53 -9.05 35.02
CA HIS A 135 32.61 -8.09 33.90
C HIS A 135 33.17 -6.72 34.28
N ILE A 136 33.19 -6.36 35.57
CA ILE A 136 33.72 -5.07 36.03
C ILE A 136 35.01 -5.32 36.79
N GLU A 137 36.06 -4.60 36.43
CA GLU A 137 37.34 -4.67 37.13
C GLU A 137 37.27 -3.95 38.48
N PRO A 138 37.58 -4.63 39.60
CA PRO A 138 37.61 -4.01 40.90
C PRO A 138 38.85 -3.13 41.10
N ILE A 139 38.69 -2.04 41.85
CA ILE A 139 39.79 -1.23 42.35
C ILE A 139 40.16 -1.73 43.75
N VAL A 140 41.40 -2.20 43.92
CA VAL A 140 41.92 -2.67 45.20
C VAL A 140 42.46 -1.48 46.01
N THR A 141 41.97 -1.32 47.24
CA THR A 141 42.39 -0.24 48.16
C THR A 141 42.87 -0.83 49.49
N LYS A 142 43.57 -0.02 50.31
CA LYS A 142 44.03 -0.42 51.66
C LYS A 142 42.89 -0.84 52.60
N LYS A 143 41.64 -0.44 52.30
CA LYS A 143 40.44 -0.74 53.10
C LYS A 143 39.55 -1.81 52.48
N GLY A 144 39.92 -2.38 51.33
CA GLY A 144 39.14 -3.42 50.64
C GLY A 144 38.98 -3.17 49.14
N ILE A 145 38.06 -3.91 48.53
CA ILE A 145 37.77 -3.88 47.10
C ILE A 145 36.57 -2.96 46.83
N VAL A 146 36.71 -2.05 45.87
CA VAL A 146 35.64 -1.15 45.43
C VAL A 146 35.37 -1.34 43.94
N TYR A 147 34.11 -1.49 43.58
CA TYR A 147 33.69 -1.50 42.17
C TYR A 147 33.21 -0.09 41.80
N PRO A 148 33.84 0.58 40.80
CA PRO A 148 33.44 1.94 40.40
C PRO A 148 32.09 1.95 39.66
N GLN A 149 31.72 0.82 39.07
CA GLN A 149 30.48 0.60 38.34
C GLN A 149 29.98 -0.83 38.60
N TYR A 150 28.72 -1.08 38.30
CA TYR A 150 28.05 -2.35 38.54
C TYR A 150 27.32 -2.80 37.28
N MET A 151 27.16 -4.12 37.14
CA MET A 151 26.18 -4.67 36.20
C MET A 151 24.80 -4.55 36.87
N VAL A 152 24.02 -3.57 36.43
CA VAL A 152 22.69 -3.26 36.97
C VAL A 152 21.61 -3.72 36.02
N ARG A 153 20.53 -4.27 36.57
CA ARG A 153 19.37 -4.69 35.78
C ARG A 153 18.72 -3.46 35.14
N GLN A 154 18.47 -3.54 33.83
CA GLN A 154 18.00 -2.43 33.02
C GLN A 154 16.50 -2.15 33.21
N HIS A 155 15.70 -3.20 33.36
CA HIS A 155 14.24 -3.11 33.50
C HIS A 155 13.78 -3.76 34.81
N SER A 156 13.00 -3.02 35.60
CA SER A 156 12.37 -3.50 36.83
C SER A 156 11.22 -4.49 36.55
N GLU A 157 10.73 -5.20 37.57
CA GLU A 157 9.51 -6.02 37.42
C GLU A 157 8.29 -5.17 37.04
N THR A 158 8.22 -3.92 37.51
CA THR A 158 7.18 -2.96 37.13
C THR A 158 7.24 -2.63 35.64
N ASP A 159 8.44 -2.46 35.07
CA ASP A 159 8.61 -2.20 33.63
C ASP A 159 8.14 -3.39 32.78
N LYS A 160 8.45 -4.61 33.25
CA LYS A 160 8.00 -5.85 32.59
C LYS A 160 6.48 -6.02 32.62
N GLN A 161 5.85 -5.68 33.75
CA GLN A 161 4.39 -5.70 33.87
C GLN A 161 3.77 -4.66 32.94
N LEU A 162 4.33 -3.44 32.92
CA LEU A 162 3.81 -2.33 32.11
C LEU A 162 3.85 -2.64 30.62
N ILE A 163 4.96 -3.18 30.07
CA ILE A 163 5.02 -3.52 28.64
C ILE A 163 4.01 -4.61 28.25
N THR A 164 3.79 -5.59 29.13
CA THR A 164 2.81 -6.65 28.90
C THR A 164 1.38 -6.12 28.96
N GLU A 165 1.10 -5.23 29.90
CA GLU A 165 -0.19 -4.54 30.02
C GLU A 165 -0.50 -3.70 28.77
N ILE A 166 0.50 -2.96 28.26
CA ILE A 166 0.36 -2.20 27.01
C ILE A 166 0.11 -3.14 25.82
N SER A 167 0.82 -4.26 25.76
CA SER A 167 0.57 -5.27 24.71
C SER A 167 -0.84 -5.82 24.79
N GLN A 168 -1.36 -6.11 25.98
CA GLN A 168 -2.75 -6.54 26.16
C GLN A 168 -3.74 -5.48 25.71
N TYR A 169 -3.50 -4.21 26.05
CA TYR A 169 -4.34 -3.10 25.63
C TYR A 169 -4.38 -2.98 24.11
N CYS A 170 -3.22 -2.91 23.45
CA CYS A 170 -3.15 -2.82 21.98
C CYS A 170 -3.76 -4.05 21.28
N VAL A 171 -3.63 -5.25 21.85
CA VAL A 171 -4.27 -6.46 21.31
C VAL A 171 -5.79 -6.40 21.45
N TYR A 172 -6.32 -5.92 22.57
CA TYR A 172 -7.76 -5.71 22.74
C TYR A 172 -8.29 -4.68 21.74
N GLU A 173 -7.64 -3.51 21.62
CA GLU A 173 -8.01 -2.49 20.63
C GLU A 173 -8.01 -3.06 19.20
N SER A 174 -6.98 -3.84 18.87
CA SER A 174 -6.88 -4.49 17.57
C SER A 174 -7.93 -5.57 17.35
N TYR A 175 -8.26 -6.33 18.39
CA TYR A 175 -9.33 -7.33 18.36
C TYR A 175 -10.69 -6.66 18.07
N VAL A 176 -10.99 -5.55 18.73
CA VAL A 176 -12.24 -4.80 18.53
C VAL A 176 -12.37 -4.28 17.10
N LYS A 177 -11.29 -3.76 16.49
CA LYS A 177 -11.34 -3.14 15.15
C LYS A 177 -11.19 -4.13 14.00
N ILE A 178 -10.29 -5.12 14.12
CA ILE A 178 -9.95 -6.07 13.03
C ILE A 178 -9.91 -7.54 13.47
N GLY A 179 -10.18 -7.87 14.73
CA GLY A 179 -10.13 -9.25 15.24
C GLY A 179 -11.09 -10.20 14.53
N TRP A 180 -12.19 -9.65 14.02
CA TRP A 180 -13.17 -10.34 13.18
C TRP A 180 -12.55 -11.00 11.94
N LEU A 181 -11.47 -10.43 11.40
CA LEU A 181 -10.75 -10.97 10.24
C LEU A 181 -10.13 -12.34 10.53
N TYR A 182 -9.79 -12.59 11.80
CA TYR A 182 -9.05 -13.77 12.25
C TYR A 182 -9.94 -14.82 12.94
N LYS A 183 -11.27 -14.58 13.06
CA LYS A 183 -12.22 -15.47 13.76
C LYS A 183 -11.73 -15.90 15.14
N MET A 184 -11.18 -14.95 15.88
CA MET A 184 -10.54 -15.20 17.15
C MET A 184 -11.53 -15.43 18.29
N PRO A 185 -11.15 -16.19 19.33
CA PRO A 185 -11.90 -16.17 20.58
C PRO A 185 -11.90 -14.75 21.18
N THR A 186 -12.92 -14.47 21.99
CA THR A 186 -13.07 -13.16 22.63
C THR A 186 -11.84 -12.77 23.43
N VAL A 187 -11.30 -11.59 23.13
CA VAL A 187 -10.26 -10.93 23.92
C VAL A 187 -10.94 -10.00 24.91
N PHE A 188 -10.67 -10.20 26.20
CA PHE A 188 -11.25 -9.37 27.25
C PHE A 188 -10.49 -8.05 27.40
N LYS A 189 -11.23 -6.97 27.65
CA LYS A 189 -10.67 -5.65 27.94
C LYS A 189 -9.74 -5.74 29.15
N PRO A 190 -8.43 -5.40 29.00
CA PRO A 190 -7.51 -5.46 30.12
C PRO A 190 -7.80 -4.34 31.14
N VAL A 191 -7.45 -4.59 32.40
CA VAL A 191 -7.51 -3.57 33.45
C VAL A 191 -6.37 -2.59 33.21
N GLN A 192 -6.72 -1.36 32.86
CA GLN A 192 -5.78 -0.29 32.65
C GLN A 192 -5.30 0.27 34.00
N THR A 193 -4.01 0.16 34.32
CA THR A 193 -3.44 0.66 35.58
C THR A 193 -2.86 2.08 35.49
N ARG A 194 -2.69 2.61 34.27
CA ARG A 194 -2.13 3.95 33.98
C ARG A 194 -2.86 4.62 32.82
N GLU A 195 -2.85 5.94 32.79
CA GLU A 195 -3.35 6.73 31.66
C GLU A 195 -2.65 6.37 30.33
N VAL A 196 -3.37 6.46 29.21
CA VAL A 196 -2.87 6.12 27.86
C VAL A 196 -1.60 6.92 27.52
N GLU A 197 -1.50 8.17 27.98
CA GLU A 197 -0.33 9.01 27.73
C GLU A 197 0.97 8.47 28.38
N VAL A 198 0.83 7.77 29.51
CA VAL A 198 1.96 7.07 30.15
C VAL A 198 2.38 5.87 29.30
N TYR A 199 1.42 5.12 28.76
CA TYR A 199 1.72 4.01 27.84
C TYR A 199 2.45 4.50 26.58
N LYS A 200 1.98 5.58 25.97
CA LYS A 200 2.62 6.20 24.79
C LYS A 200 4.06 6.57 25.06
N SER A 201 4.29 7.31 26.15
CA SER A 201 5.64 7.75 26.55
C SER A 201 6.57 6.56 26.78
N TYR A 202 6.07 5.51 27.44
CA TYR A 202 6.83 4.30 27.69
C TYR A 202 7.18 3.54 26.41
N ILE A 203 6.19 3.27 25.54
CA ILE A 203 6.40 2.59 24.25
C ILE A 203 7.31 3.38 23.33
N HIS A 204 7.18 4.70 23.30
CA HIS A 204 8.06 5.56 22.51
C HIS A 204 9.53 5.32 22.87
N ASN A 205 9.86 5.29 24.16
CA ASN A 205 11.22 5.02 24.63
C ASN A 205 11.65 3.58 24.35
N MET A 206 10.75 2.60 24.50
CA MET A 206 11.03 1.20 24.14
C MET A 206 11.35 1.05 22.66
N ARG A 207 10.61 1.72 21.78
CA ARG A 207 10.84 1.72 20.33
C ARG A 207 12.22 2.28 19.98
N LEU A 208 12.64 3.38 20.61
CA LEU A 208 13.95 4.00 20.36
C LEU A 208 15.13 3.14 20.85
N SER A 209 14.90 2.31 21.86
CA SER A 209 15.94 1.44 22.46
C SER A 209 15.93 0.00 21.91
N ALA A 210 14.88 -0.39 21.18
CA ALA A 210 14.75 -1.73 20.62
C ALA A 210 15.84 -2.04 19.58
N THR A 211 16.54 -3.15 19.79
CA THR A 211 17.59 -3.62 18.88
C THR A 211 17.08 -4.69 17.91
N LYS A 212 16.15 -5.53 18.36
CA LYS A 212 15.52 -6.60 17.56
C LYS A 212 14.49 -6.00 16.59
N ASP A 213 14.55 -6.39 15.32
CA ASP A 213 13.64 -5.84 14.30
C ASP A 213 12.18 -6.17 14.56
N ARG A 214 11.89 -7.36 15.11
CA ARG A 214 10.54 -7.72 15.58
C ARG A 214 10.01 -6.69 16.58
N ASP A 215 10.81 -6.36 17.59
CA ASP A 215 10.44 -5.45 18.68
C ASP A 215 10.29 -4.02 18.16
N LYS A 216 11.20 -3.55 17.28
CA LYS A 216 11.07 -2.23 16.64
C LYS A 216 9.74 -2.08 15.91
N GLN A 217 9.38 -3.07 15.08
CA GLN A 217 8.13 -3.06 14.31
C GLN A 217 6.91 -3.14 15.23
N LEU A 218 6.94 -4.01 16.23
CA LEU A 218 5.83 -4.19 17.17
C LEU A 218 5.61 -2.95 18.04
N PHE A 219 6.69 -2.35 18.56
CA PHE A 219 6.61 -1.16 19.40
C PHE A 219 6.16 0.06 18.58
N SER A 220 6.57 0.17 17.30
CA SER A 220 6.00 1.20 16.42
C SER A 220 4.51 0.99 16.21
N ALA A 221 4.08 -0.23 15.90
CA ALA A 221 2.65 -0.52 15.71
C ALA A 221 1.82 -0.22 16.98
N MET A 222 2.29 -0.64 18.16
CA MET A 222 1.61 -0.30 19.42
C MET A 222 1.57 1.21 19.67
N TYR A 223 2.64 1.94 19.35
CA TYR A 223 2.68 3.40 19.47
C TYR A 223 1.63 4.08 18.58
N ASP A 224 1.51 3.62 17.33
CA ASP A 224 0.58 4.18 16.35
C ASP A 224 -0.89 3.93 16.77
N ILE A 225 -1.19 2.74 17.31
CA ILE A 225 -2.50 2.43 17.90
C ILE A 225 -2.80 3.35 19.09
N LEU A 226 -1.86 3.50 20.03
CA LEU A 226 -2.07 4.36 21.21
C LEU A 226 -2.30 5.83 20.82
N ASN A 227 -1.65 6.32 19.77
CA ASN A 227 -1.87 7.66 19.24
C ASN A 227 -3.26 7.83 18.61
N PHE A 228 -3.78 6.76 18.00
CA PHE A 228 -5.10 6.77 17.38
C PHE A 228 -6.23 6.74 18.42
N THR A 229 -6.14 5.88 19.45
CA THR A 229 -7.21 5.67 20.45
C THR A 229 -7.42 6.82 21.45
N ASN A 230 -6.51 7.79 21.50
CA ASN A 230 -6.58 8.93 22.44
C ASN A 230 -7.45 10.11 21.94
N GLN A 231 -8.38 9.86 21.03
CA GLN A 231 -9.32 10.86 20.52
C GLN A 231 -10.66 10.62 21.23
N GLU A 232 -11.13 11.60 22.02
CA GLU A 232 -12.37 11.51 22.84
C GLU A 232 -13.65 11.24 22.01
N ASP A 233 -13.55 11.23 20.68
CA ASP A 233 -14.60 10.94 19.71
C ASP A 233 -14.24 9.70 18.87
N GLU A 234 -14.16 8.50 19.47
CA GLU A 234 -14.12 7.29 18.65
C GLU A 234 -15.45 7.15 17.90
N PRO A 235 -15.45 7.19 16.55
CA PRO A 235 -16.69 7.21 15.79
C PRO A 235 -17.35 5.82 15.83
N GLU A 236 -18.67 5.79 16.03
CA GLU A 236 -19.49 4.57 15.94
C GLU A 236 -19.41 3.91 14.55
N GLU A 237 -19.05 4.67 13.51
CA GLU A 237 -18.82 4.18 12.16
C GLU A 237 -17.37 4.41 11.76
N PHE A 238 -16.76 3.44 11.08
CA PHE A 238 -15.40 3.62 10.55
C PHE A 238 -15.33 3.29 9.07
N TYR A 239 -14.51 4.07 8.38
CA TYR A 239 -14.24 3.97 6.96
C TYR A 239 -12.72 3.96 6.79
N PHE A 240 -12.19 2.93 6.14
CA PHE A 240 -10.78 2.87 5.78
C PHE A 240 -10.69 2.51 4.31
N GLY A 241 -10.31 3.48 3.47
CA GLY A 241 -10.33 3.28 2.03
C GLY A 241 -10.32 4.60 1.27
N THR A 242 -10.55 4.51 -0.03
CA THR A 242 -10.55 5.65 -0.95
C THR A 242 -11.69 5.57 -1.96
N ASN A 243 -12.19 6.72 -2.40
CA ASN A 243 -13.07 6.81 -3.58
C ASN A 243 -12.27 7.08 -4.88
N ARG A 244 -10.94 7.21 -4.77
CA ARG A 244 -10.04 7.59 -5.85
C ARG A 244 -9.00 6.50 -6.10
N PHE A 245 -9.47 5.25 -6.26
CA PHE A 245 -8.58 4.11 -6.43
C PHE A 245 -7.76 4.18 -7.73
N GLU A 246 -8.15 5.01 -8.71
CA GLU A 246 -7.37 5.24 -9.92
C GLU A 246 -5.94 5.74 -9.65
N TYR A 247 -5.72 6.52 -8.60
CA TYR A 247 -4.37 6.97 -8.23
C TYR A 247 -3.54 5.83 -7.63
N ILE A 248 -4.18 4.91 -6.92
CA ILE A 248 -3.53 3.70 -6.41
C ILE A 248 -3.20 2.78 -7.59
N TRP A 249 -4.10 2.66 -8.56
CA TRP A 249 -3.87 1.93 -9.80
C TRP A 249 -2.64 2.46 -10.57
N GLU A 250 -2.56 3.78 -10.80
CA GLU A 250 -1.38 4.43 -11.41
C GLU A 250 -0.08 4.08 -10.66
N ARG A 251 -0.10 4.16 -9.32
CA ARG A 251 1.09 3.86 -8.50
C ARG A 251 1.45 2.38 -8.52
N LEU A 252 0.49 1.46 -8.57
CA LEU A 252 0.75 0.03 -8.71
C LEU A 252 1.41 -0.30 -10.06
N ILE A 253 0.95 0.35 -11.14
CA ILE A 253 1.56 0.23 -12.47
C ILE A 253 3.00 0.77 -12.44
N GLU A 254 3.22 1.96 -11.90
CA GLU A 254 4.56 2.56 -11.76
C GLU A 254 5.49 1.69 -10.91
N ALA A 255 5.01 1.18 -9.77
CA ALA A 255 5.79 0.33 -8.89
C ALA A 255 6.16 -1.02 -9.53
N THR A 256 5.38 -1.50 -10.49
CA THR A 256 5.59 -2.80 -11.14
C THR A 256 6.44 -2.68 -12.40
N PHE A 257 6.18 -1.68 -13.25
CA PHE A 257 6.79 -1.57 -14.59
C PHE A 257 7.74 -0.38 -14.73
N GLY A 258 7.61 0.64 -13.88
CA GLY A 258 8.49 1.81 -13.89
C GLY A 258 9.90 1.44 -13.48
N ASN A 259 10.85 1.62 -14.39
CA ASN A 259 12.26 1.29 -14.16
C ASN A 259 13.24 2.37 -14.65
N VAL A 260 12.73 3.53 -15.03
CA VAL A 260 13.52 4.70 -15.43
C VAL A 260 12.97 5.96 -14.79
N LYS A 261 13.77 7.02 -14.80
CA LYS A 261 13.35 8.34 -14.34
C LYS A 261 12.40 9.00 -15.35
N LYS A 262 11.09 8.83 -15.17
CA LYS A 262 10.08 9.23 -16.16
C LYS A 262 10.09 10.71 -16.53
N GLU A 263 10.50 11.62 -15.65
CA GLU A 263 10.54 13.06 -15.95
C GLU A 263 11.50 13.41 -17.11
N HIS A 264 12.45 12.53 -17.41
CA HIS A 264 13.33 12.65 -18.57
C HIS A 264 12.57 12.54 -19.90
N TYR A 265 11.39 11.93 -19.92
CA TYR A 265 10.60 11.64 -21.12
C TYR A 265 9.44 12.62 -21.33
N PHE A 266 9.28 13.64 -20.47
CA PHE A 266 8.12 14.53 -20.51
C PHE A 266 8.26 15.62 -21.58
N PRO A 267 7.29 15.77 -22.51
CA PRO A 267 7.23 16.92 -23.38
C PRO A 267 6.84 18.16 -22.56
N ARG A 268 7.67 19.21 -22.62
CA ARG A 268 7.43 20.48 -21.91
C ARG A 268 7.00 21.57 -22.89
N THR A 269 6.06 22.40 -22.45
CA THR A 269 5.60 23.55 -23.24
C THR A 269 5.75 24.84 -22.44
N LYS A 270 5.95 25.96 -23.15
CA LYS A 270 6.03 27.29 -22.56
C LYS A 270 5.40 28.32 -23.51
N TRP A 271 4.86 29.37 -22.92
CA TRP A 271 4.48 30.60 -23.61
C TRP A 271 5.69 31.51 -23.71
N ILE A 272 5.96 31.98 -24.93
CA ILE A 272 6.90 33.08 -25.18
C ILE A 272 6.04 34.31 -25.43
N LEU A 273 6.07 35.27 -24.53
CA LEU A 273 5.18 36.44 -24.57
C LEU A 273 5.94 37.66 -25.06
N ASN A 274 5.37 38.36 -26.05
CA ASN A 274 5.92 39.62 -26.54
C ASN A 274 5.79 40.76 -25.51
N ILE A 275 5.06 40.53 -24.42
CA ILE A 275 4.84 41.46 -23.32
C ILE A 275 4.91 40.71 -21.98
N GLY A 276 5.62 41.29 -21.01
CA GLY A 276 5.75 40.70 -19.68
C GLY A 276 6.75 39.55 -19.64
N ARG A 277 6.48 38.54 -18.81
CA ARG A 277 7.36 37.37 -18.63
C ARG A 277 6.74 36.13 -19.28
N ASP A 278 7.57 35.35 -19.95
CA ASP A 278 7.25 34.02 -20.41
C ASP A 278 6.66 33.14 -19.30
N LYS A 279 5.76 32.25 -19.67
CA LYS A 279 5.12 31.31 -18.74
C LYS A 279 5.48 29.89 -19.12
N VAL A 280 6.12 29.16 -18.20
CA VAL A 280 6.32 27.71 -18.35
C VAL A 280 5.02 27.00 -17.94
N ASN A 281 4.52 26.10 -18.78
CA ASN A 281 3.33 25.30 -18.46
C ASN A 281 3.73 24.05 -17.67
N ALA A 282 2.76 23.46 -16.96
CA ALA A 282 2.92 22.10 -16.46
C ALA A 282 3.21 21.16 -17.64
N ALA A 283 4.12 20.20 -17.42
CA ALA A 283 4.40 19.19 -18.44
C ALA A 283 3.18 18.28 -18.60
N ILE A 284 3.06 17.67 -19.78
CA ILE A 284 2.15 16.53 -19.93
C ILE A 284 2.95 15.31 -19.45
N GLU A 285 2.45 14.58 -18.47
CA GLU A 285 3.19 13.56 -17.73
C GLU A 285 2.59 12.17 -18.03
N PRO A 286 3.31 11.23 -18.67
CA PRO A 286 2.91 9.84 -18.70
C PRO A 286 2.94 9.25 -17.28
N ASP A 287 2.03 8.31 -17.01
CA ASP A 287 1.94 7.67 -15.71
C ASP A 287 3.20 6.85 -15.44
N THR A 288 3.65 6.07 -16.42
CA THR A 288 4.81 5.19 -16.31
C THR A 288 5.62 5.13 -17.60
N VAL A 289 6.95 5.08 -17.45
CA VAL A 289 7.86 4.77 -18.56
C VAL A 289 8.63 3.51 -18.19
N MET A 290 8.55 2.52 -19.06
CA MET A 290 9.24 1.24 -18.93
C MET A 290 10.28 1.13 -20.05
N LYS A 291 11.52 0.79 -19.70
CA LYS A 291 12.58 0.46 -20.65
C LYS A 291 12.86 -1.03 -20.61
N LYS A 292 12.82 -1.70 -21.75
CA LYS A 292 13.28 -3.10 -21.89
C LYS A 292 14.30 -3.15 -23.02
N ASP A 293 15.48 -3.67 -22.71
CA ASP A 293 16.62 -3.64 -23.62
C ASP A 293 16.90 -2.22 -24.13
N LYS A 294 16.75 -1.99 -25.44
CA LYS A 294 16.88 -0.67 -26.07
C LYS A 294 15.55 0.06 -26.25
N ASP A 295 14.42 -0.61 -26.10
CA ASP A 295 13.11 -0.08 -26.45
C ASP A 295 12.44 0.62 -25.26
N ILE A 296 11.62 1.62 -25.59
CA ILE A 296 10.90 2.43 -24.62
C ILE A 296 9.40 2.19 -24.78
N TYR A 297 8.75 1.94 -23.66
CA TYR A 297 7.32 1.73 -23.55
C TYR A 297 6.75 2.86 -22.69
N VAL A 298 5.92 3.69 -23.28
CA VAL A 298 5.16 4.70 -22.55
C VAL A 298 3.82 4.08 -22.17
N LEU A 299 3.61 3.93 -20.87
CA LEU A 299 2.49 3.22 -20.28
C LEU A 299 1.60 4.24 -19.58
N ASP A 300 0.31 4.22 -19.90
CA ASP A 300 -0.68 5.09 -19.30
C ASP A 300 -1.76 4.22 -18.65
N ALA A 301 -1.92 4.40 -17.34
CA ALA A 301 -2.77 3.60 -16.50
C ALA A 301 -4.19 4.17 -16.55
N LYS A 302 -5.14 3.39 -17.07
CA LYS A 302 -6.54 3.80 -17.16
C LYS A 302 -7.38 2.90 -16.28
N TYR A 303 -7.85 3.42 -15.15
CA TYR A 303 -8.76 2.69 -14.24
C TYR A 303 -10.21 2.65 -14.79
N TYR A 304 -10.33 2.13 -16.02
CA TYR A 304 -11.53 2.15 -16.84
C TYR A 304 -12.24 0.79 -16.82
N LYS A 305 -13.55 0.81 -17.01
CA LYS A 305 -14.45 -0.35 -16.80
C LYS A 305 -14.50 -1.33 -17.96
N PHE A 306 -13.75 -1.11 -19.04
CA PHE A 306 -13.86 -1.94 -20.24
C PHE A 306 -13.60 -3.42 -19.94
N GLY A 307 -12.53 -3.74 -19.21
CA GLY A 307 -12.16 -5.12 -18.87
C GLY A 307 -13.31 -5.92 -18.22
N GLN A 308 -14.11 -5.28 -17.37
CA GLN A 308 -15.24 -5.95 -16.71
C GLN A 308 -16.56 -5.88 -17.50
N THR A 309 -16.78 -4.83 -18.28
CA THR A 309 -18.09 -4.55 -18.90
C THR A 309 -18.18 -4.88 -20.37
N LEU A 310 -17.05 -4.97 -21.06
CA LEU A 310 -16.93 -5.08 -22.53
C LEU A 310 -17.65 -3.97 -23.32
N ASN A 311 -18.10 -2.90 -22.65
CA ASN A 311 -18.75 -1.78 -23.31
C ASN A 311 -17.68 -0.84 -23.87
N VAL A 312 -17.66 -0.70 -25.19
CA VAL A 312 -16.72 0.15 -25.94
C VAL A 312 -16.73 1.61 -25.50
N THR A 313 -17.84 2.12 -24.94
CA THR A 313 -17.90 3.49 -24.42
C THR A 313 -17.09 3.68 -23.14
N HIS A 314 -16.59 2.59 -22.54
CA HIS A 314 -15.67 2.62 -21.40
C HIS A 314 -14.20 2.53 -21.83
N LEU A 315 -13.88 2.65 -23.12
CA LEU A 315 -12.50 2.77 -23.58
C LEU A 315 -11.97 4.21 -23.45
N PRO A 316 -10.64 4.41 -23.43
CA PRO A 316 -10.03 5.73 -23.47
C PRO A 316 -10.51 6.58 -24.66
N GLU A 317 -10.85 7.84 -24.39
CA GLU A 317 -11.32 8.79 -25.40
C GLU A 317 -10.17 9.41 -26.20
N SER A 318 -10.51 10.13 -27.27
CA SER A 318 -9.58 10.82 -28.18
C SER A 318 -8.56 11.71 -27.47
N THR A 319 -8.90 12.31 -26.34
CA THR A 319 -7.97 13.13 -25.55
C THR A 319 -6.83 12.30 -24.98
N SER A 320 -7.10 11.08 -24.50
CA SER A 320 -6.09 10.16 -23.99
C SER A 320 -5.24 9.60 -25.12
N ILE A 321 -5.86 9.24 -26.24
CA ILE A 321 -5.17 8.74 -27.44
C ILE A 321 -4.17 9.77 -27.97
N ASN A 322 -4.60 11.02 -28.15
CA ASN A 322 -3.72 12.09 -28.64
C ASN A 322 -2.56 12.39 -27.68
N LYS A 323 -2.81 12.38 -26.35
CA LYS A 323 -1.73 12.53 -25.36
C LYS A 323 -0.69 11.43 -25.49
N GLN A 324 -1.15 10.18 -25.62
CA GLN A 324 -0.26 9.03 -25.71
C GLN A 324 0.62 9.07 -26.96
N ILE A 325 0.04 9.39 -28.12
CA ILE A 325 0.78 9.59 -29.37
C ILE A 325 1.78 10.74 -29.23
N SER A 326 1.40 11.84 -28.57
CA SER A 326 2.29 13.00 -28.36
C SER A 326 3.52 12.63 -27.52
N TYR A 327 3.38 11.77 -26.51
CA TYR A 327 4.52 11.27 -25.74
C TYR A 327 5.47 10.45 -26.61
N GLY A 328 4.92 9.49 -27.36
CA GLY A 328 5.70 8.62 -28.22
C GLY A 328 6.44 9.41 -29.32
N GLU A 329 5.74 10.35 -29.96
CA GLU A 329 6.30 11.23 -30.99
C GLU A 329 7.42 12.13 -30.43
N TYR A 330 7.25 12.66 -29.22
CA TYR A 330 8.32 13.42 -28.56
C TYR A 330 9.59 12.58 -28.37
N ILE A 331 9.46 11.32 -27.94
CA ILE A 331 10.60 10.43 -27.75
C ILE A 331 11.25 10.07 -29.11
N GLN A 332 10.41 9.84 -30.12
CA GLN A 332 10.88 9.48 -31.45
C GLN A 332 11.55 10.64 -32.22
N THR A 333 11.22 11.89 -31.91
CA THR A 333 11.66 13.04 -32.74
C THR A 333 12.66 13.97 -32.04
N ASN A 334 12.71 13.99 -30.71
CA ASN A 334 13.56 14.94 -30.00
C ASN A 334 15.05 14.56 -30.07
N ASP A 335 15.92 15.53 -30.34
CA ASP A 335 17.39 15.35 -30.49
C ASP A 335 18.03 14.67 -29.28
N LYS A 336 17.50 14.84 -28.07
CA LYS A 336 18.07 14.22 -26.86
C LYS A 336 18.05 12.68 -26.87
N PHE A 337 17.28 12.07 -27.77
CA PHE A 337 17.18 10.62 -27.93
C PHE A 337 17.80 10.13 -29.25
N GLU A 338 18.58 10.97 -29.94
CA GLU A 338 19.20 10.63 -31.22
C GLU A 338 20.11 9.40 -31.10
N ASP A 339 20.99 9.36 -30.09
CA ASP A 339 21.89 8.24 -29.84
C ASP A 339 21.13 6.91 -29.64
N GLU A 340 20.03 6.91 -28.87
CA GLU A 340 19.21 5.72 -28.66
C GLU A 340 18.51 5.28 -29.96
N ARG A 341 18.04 6.22 -30.78
CA ARG A 341 17.44 5.91 -32.08
C ARG A 341 18.45 5.34 -33.07
N GLU A 342 19.68 5.86 -33.09
CA GLU A 342 20.76 5.30 -33.92
C GLU A 342 21.12 3.86 -33.52
N GLN A 343 20.96 3.53 -32.24
CA GLN A 343 21.07 2.15 -31.72
C GLN A 343 19.83 1.29 -32.02
N GLY A 344 18.85 1.86 -32.73
CA GLY A 344 17.65 1.20 -33.18
C GLY A 344 16.57 1.08 -32.11
N MET A 345 16.52 1.99 -31.13
CA MET A 345 15.42 2.10 -30.17
C MET A 345 14.07 2.23 -30.91
N GLN A 346 13.07 1.48 -30.45
CA GLN A 346 11.68 1.66 -30.81
C GLN A 346 10.89 2.22 -29.63
N VAL A 347 9.78 2.89 -29.94
CA VAL A 347 8.88 3.49 -28.95
C VAL A 347 7.49 2.87 -29.08
N TYR A 348 6.97 2.35 -27.99
CA TYR A 348 5.67 1.69 -27.93
C TYR A 348 4.75 2.41 -26.95
N ASN A 349 3.45 2.42 -27.28
CA ASN A 349 2.43 3.08 -26.49
C ASN A 349 1.37 2.07 -26.05
N ALA A 350 0.98 2.09 -24.77
CA ALA A 350 -0.08 1.23 -24.27
C ALA A 350 -0.92 1.88 -23.17
N PHE A 351 -2.24 1.64 -23.22
CA PHE A 351 -3.15 1.82 -22.10
C PHE A 351 -3.24 0.53 -21.29
N LEU A 352 -3.12 0.66 -19.98
CA LEU A 352 -3.22 -0.46 -19.03
C LEU A 352 -4.50 -0.33 -18.21
N MET A 353 -5.44 -1.26 -18.40
CA MET A 353 -6.76 -1.24 -17.78
C MET A 353 -7.01 -2.47 -16.89
N PRO A 354 -7.77 -2.34 -15.79
CA PRO A 354 -8.01 -3.44 -14.86
C PRO A 354 -8.95 -4.51 -15.46
N TYR A 355 -8.68 -5.78 -15.15
CA TYR A 355 -9.61 -6.89 -15.38
C TYR A 355 -9.40 -8.08 -14.43
N ASP A 356 -10.30 -9.04 -14.52
CA ASP A 356 -10.21 -10.36 -13.91
C ASP A 356 -9.82 -11.40 -14.98
N SER A 357 -8.61 -11.95 -14.89
CA SER A 357 -8.10 -12.99 -15.80
C SER A 357 -8.88 -14.30 -15.77
N ASN A 358 -9.57 -14.59 -14.67
CA ASN A 358 -10.39 -15.79 -14.52
C ASN A 358 -11.83 -15.57 -14.99
N SER A 359 -12.22 -14.33 -15.32
CA SER A 359 -13.55 -14.02 -15.84
C SER A 359 -13.66 -14.30 -17.34
N LYS A 360 -14.85 -14.71 -17.78
CA LYS A 360 -15.17 -14.75 -19.21
C LYS A 360 -15.22 -13.33 -19.77
N PRO A 361 -14.70 -13.09 -20.99
CA PRO A 361 -14.23 -14.07 -21.98
C PRO A 361 -12.74 -14.39 -21.91
N TYR A 362 -12.00 -13.92 -20.90
CA TYR A 362 -10.53 -13.97 -20.88
C TYR A 362 -9.93 -15.25 -20.30
N ASN A 363 -10.77 -16.05 -19.65
CA ASN A 363 -10.39 -17.24 -18.90
C ASN A 363 -9.95 -18.43 -19.76
N ASP A 364 -9.91 -18.28 -21.09
CA ASP A 364 -9.35 -19.24 -22.03
C ASP A 364 -7.84 -19.02 -22.27
N VAL A 365 -7.30 -17.87 -21.87
CA VAL A 365 -5.88 -17.55 -21.94
C VAL A 365 -5.28 -17.62 -20.54
N ASP A 366 -4.27 -18.48 -20.36
CA ASP A 366 -3.49 -18.53 -19.12
C ASP A 366 -2.46 -17.39 -19.08
N SER A 367 -2.96 -16.17 -18.94
CA SER A 367 -2.16 -14.94 -18.88
C SER A 367 -2.79 -13.93 -17.93
N LYS A 368 -1.94 -13.15 -17.26
CA LYS A 368 -2.31 -12.00 -16.43
C LYS A 368 -2.44 -10.70 -17.22
N TYR A 369 -2.17 -10.79 -18.52
CA TYR A 369 -2.25 -9.71 -19.47
C TYR A 369 -3.07 -10.14 -20.68
N TYR A 370 -3.99 -9.28 -21.12
CA TYR A 370 -4.84 -9.58 -22.28
C TYR A 370 -4.89 -8.38 -23.24
N SER A 371 -4.46 -8.57 -24.49
CA SER A 371 -4.59 -7.53 -25.52
C SER A 371 -6.01 -7.50 -26.09
N ILE A 372 -6.64 -6.32 -26.04
CA ILE A 372 -7.99 -6.08 -26.56
C ILE A 372 -8.00 -5.37 -27.92
N GLY A 373 -6.83 -4.94 -28.42
CA GLY A 373 -6.69 -4.23 -29.68
C GLY A 373 -5.86 -2.95 -29.53
N GLU A 374 -6.09 -2.00 -30.42
CA GLU A 374 -5.33 -0.75 -30.45
C GLU A 374 -6.22 0.44 -30.79
N ALA A 375 -5.80 1.61 -30.33
CA ALA A 375 -6.32 2.90 -30.73
C ALA A 375 -5.35 3.57 -31.70
N VAL A 376 -5.92 4.17 -32.73
CA VAL A 376 -5.22 4.89 -33.80
C VAL A 376 -5.81 6.29 -33.94
N ALA A 377 -5.04 7.20 -34.53
CA ALA A 377 -5.49 8.55 -34.84
C ALA A 377 -5.69 8.71 -36.35
N GLU A 378 -6.89 9.11 -36.77
CA GLU A 378 -7.22 9.27 -38.20
C GLU A 378 -6.37 10.32 -38.92
N TRP A 379 -5.77 11.26 -38.18
CA TRP A 379 -4.87 12.27 -38.73
C TRP A 379 -3.43 11.77 -38.93
N LYS A 380 -3.16 10.49 -38.61
CA LYS A 380 -1.88 9.79 -38.79
C LYS A 380 -2.08 8.55 -39.68
N ASN A 381 -1.01 8.11 -40.33
CA ASN A 381 -1.04 6.88 -41.13
C ASN A 381 -0.99 5.62 -40.25
N SER A 382 -0.62 5.75 -38.97
CA SER A 382 -0.55 4.64 -38.01
C SER A 382 0.41 3.53 -38.42
N THR A 383 1.48 3.90 -39.14
CA THR A 383 2.53 2.97 -39.58
C THR A 383 3.60 2.76 -38.52
N GLU A 384 3.86 3.80 -37.72
CA GLU A 384 4.86 3.78 -36.68
C GLU A 384 4.30 3.17 -35.39
N THR A 385 5.14 2.45 -34.65
CA THR A 385 4.78 1.78 -33.39
C THR A 385 4.29 2.74 -32.32
N TYR A 386 4.84 3.96 -32.28
CA TYR A 386 4.42 5.00 -31.33
C TYR A 386 3.11 5.71 -31.74
N GLU A 387 2.63 5.56 -32.97
CA GLU A 387 1.32 6.09 -33.38
C GLU A 387 0.18 5.14 -33.00
N ARG A 388 0.50 3.88 -32.69
CA ARG A 388 -0.44 2.78 -32.40
C ARG A 388 -0.50 2.51 -30.90
N VAL A 389 -1.55 2.95 -30.24
CA VAL A 389 -1.70 2.81 -28.79
C VAL A 389 -2.37 1.47 -28.47
N GLN A 390 -1.64 0.53 -27.88
CA GLN A 390 -2.19 -0.79 -27.54
C GLN A 390 -3.13 -0.70 -26.33
N GLY A 391 -4.27 -1.38 -26.38
CA GLY A 391 -5.15 -1.59 -25.23
C GLY A 391 -4.83 -2.92 -24.57
N ILE A 392 -4.27 -2.88 -23.36
CA ILE A 392 -3.92 -4.07 -22.59
C ILE A 392 -4.72 -4.09 -21.30
N LEU A 393 -5.34 -5.22 -21.00
CA LEU A 393 -5.93 -5.50 -19.70
C LEU A 393 -4.89 -6.16 -18.79
N VAL A 394 -4.86 -5.75 -17.52
CA VAL A 394 -3.92 -6.19 -16.48
C VAL A 394 -4.70 -6.73 -15.28
N ASP A 395 -4.38 -7.95 -14.86
CA ASP A 395 -5.10 -8.65 -13.80
C ASP A 395 -4.91 -7.94 -12.45
N VAL A 396 -6.00 -7.48 -11.86
CA VAL A 396 -5.94 -6.60 -10.67
C VAL A 396 -5.43 -7.36 -9.46
N LYS A 397 -5.86 -8.61 -9.30
CA LYS A 397 -5.45 -9.48 -8.19
C LYS A 397 -3.95 -9.77 -8.24
N HIS A 398 -3.44 -10.11 -9.42
CA HIS A 398 -2.02 -10.29 -9.69
C HIS A 398 -1.23 -9.04 -9.32
N LEU A 399 -1.64 -7.86 -9.82
CA LEU A 399 -0.91 -6.61 -9.58
C LEU A 399 -0.86 -6.22 -8.09
N ILE A 400 -1.97 -6.36 -7.36
CA ILE A 400 -2.02 -6.10 -5.91
C ILE A 400 -1.13 -7.10 -5.15
N SER A 401 -1.14 -8.38 -5.53
CA SER A 401 -0.31 -9.39 -4.89
C SER A 401 1.20 -9.17 -5.13
N ASN A 402 1.55 -8.52 -6.24
CA ASN A 402 2.90 -8.25 -6.69
C ASN A 402 3.47 -6.89 -6.25
N ALA A 403 2.74 -6.08 -5.47
CA ALA A 403 3.07 -4.68 -5.14
C ALA A 403 4.42 -4.47 -4.39
N VAL A 404 5.28 -5.48 -4.32
CA VAL A 404 6.62 -5.47 -3.73
C VAL A 404 7.68 -5.43 -4.85
N ARG A 405 7.88 -4.24 -5.44
CA ARG A 405 8.99 -3.81 -6.34
C ARG A 405 8.89 -4.15 -7.84
N PRO A 406 9.58 -3.37 -8.71
CA PRO A 406 9.67 -3.67 -10.13
C PRO A 406 10.21 -5.08 -10.36
N SER A 407 9.46 -5.86 -11.13
CA SER A 407 9.80 -7.24 -11.43
C SER A 407 10.27 -7.34 -12.87
N ASN A 408 11.54 -7.72 -13.07
CA ASN A 408 12.07 -7.96 -14.41
C ASN A 408 11.25 -9.00 -15.19
N ASN A 409 10.61 -9.94 -14.49
CA ASN A 409 9.72 -10.91 -15.11
C ASN A 409 8.43 -10.25 -15.63
N GLU A 410 7.81 -9.38 -14.82
CA GLU A 410 6.59 -8.65 -15.23
C GLU A 410 6.87 -7.70 -16.40
N ILE A 411 8.01 -7.01 -16.38
CA ILE A 411 8.49 -6.18 -17.50
C ILE A 411 8.63 -7.03 -18.77
N ALA A 412 9.20 -8.23 -18.66
CA ALA A 412 9.35 -9.13 -19.80
C ALA A 412 8.00 -9.59 -20.34
N THR A 413 7.09 -10.08 -19.49
CA THR A 413 5.77 -10.57 -19.90
C THR A 413 4.90 -9.47 -20.51
N LEU A 414 4.87 -8.28 -19.93
CA LEU A 414 4.08 -7.16 -20.47
C LEU A 414 4.60 -6.73 -21.84
N SER A 415 5.92 -6.57 -21.99
CA SER A 415 6.52 -6.18 -23.27
C SER A 415 6.25 -7.21 -24.38
N GLU A 416 6.33 -8.51 -24.09
CA GLU A 416 6.02 -9.58 -25.05
C GLU A 416 4.54 -9.54 -25.45
N THR A 417 3.63 -9.26 -24.50
CA THR A 417 2.20 -9.10 -24.78
C THR A 417 1.94 -7.92 -25.73
N ILE A 418 2.62 -6.78 -25.52
CA ILE A 418 2.50 -5.59 -26.38
C ILE A 418 3.04 -5.90 -27.79
N LEU A 419 4.19 -6.55 -27.90
CA LEU A 419 4.79 -6.91 -29.19
C LEU A 419 3.92 -7.90 -29.97
N ALA A 420 3.44 -8.97 -29.32
CA ALA A 420 2.55 -9.94 -29.93
C ALA A 420 1.22 -9.33 -30.41
N SER A 421 0.69 -8.33 -29.67
CA SER A 421 -0.49 -7.57 -30.06
C SER A 421 -0.31 -6.85 -31.40
N ILE A 422 0.87 -6.24 -31.60
CA ILE A 422 1.24 -5.50 -32.81
C ILE A 422 1.41 -6.46 -34.00
N GLU A 423 2.10 -7.59 -33.80
CA GLU A 423 2.39 -8.58 -34.85
C GLU A 423 1.12 -9.26 -35.37
N LYS A 424 0.19 -9.63 -34.47
CA LYS A 424 -1.07 -10.32 -34.81
C LYS A 424 -1.92 -9.54 -35.83
N ARG A 425 -1.72 -8.21 -35.93
CA ARG A 425 -2.43 -7.35 -36.88
C ARG A 425 -1.64 -6.99 -38.13
N GLN A 426 -0.32 -7.17 -38.17
CA GLN A 426 0.45 -7.03 -39.41
C GLN A 426 0.30 -8.25 -40.34
N GLY A 427 -0.09 -9.41 -39.78
CA GLY A 427 -0.35 -10.64 -40.53
C GLY A 427 -1.80 -10.86 -40.99
N ASN A 428 -2.72 -9.95 -40.68
CA ASN A 428 -4.11 -9.91 -41.16
C ASN A 428 -4.30 -8.70 -42.06
#